data_AF-A0A4D8QCB0-F1
#
_entry.id   AF-A0A4D8QCB0-F1
#
_cell.length_a   1.000
_cell.length_b   1.000
_cell.length_c   1.000
_cell.angle_alpha   90.00
_cell.angle_beta   90.00
_cell.angle_gamma   90.00
#
_symmetry.space_group_name_H-M   'P 1'
#
loop_
_entity.id
_entity.type
_entity.pdbx_description
1 polymer ?
#
loop_
_entity_poly.entity_id
_entity_poly.type
_entity_poly.pdbx_seq_one_letter_code
_entity_poly.pdbx_strand_id
1 'polypeptide(L)' 'MMNVNVGPAEPVTPDTLKAKRTALGWSPDDLAKAAGIPEKAVRDFEAGVSVKLDVIAKASSALHREELARAKPKP' A
#
# COMPACT_ATOMS: atom_id res chain seq x y z
N MET A 1 10.38 -11.72 30.83
CA MET A 1 9.21 -11.33 30.02
C MET A 1 9.69 -11.15 28.60
N MET A 2 9.19 -11.92 27.64
CA MET A 2 9.65 -11.91 26.25
C MET A 2 8.97 -10.74 25.51
N ASN A 3 9.73 -9.73 25.11
CA ASN A 3 9.22 -8.62 24.29
C ASN A 3 9.19 -9.08 22.81
N VAL A 4 8.00 -9.37 22.31
CA VAL A 4 7.75 -9.54 20.87
C VAL A 4 7.72 -8.16 20.23
N ASN A 5 8.83 -7.74 19.64
CA ASN A 5 8.91 -6.53 18.84
C ASN A 5 8.27 -6.81 17.47
N VAL A 6 6.94 -6.70 17.39
CA VAL A 6 6.24 -6.58 16.11
C VAL A 6 6.50 -5.14 15.65
N GLY A 7 7.35 -4.97 14.64
CA GLY A 7 7.87 -3.65 14.21
C GLY A 7 6.77 -2.60 13.96
N PRO A 8 7.11 -1.31 13.91
CA PRO A 8 6.12 -0.25 13.77
C PRO A 8 5.43 -0.41 12.41
N ALA A 9 4.17 -0.82 12.42
CA ALA A 9 3.29 -0.61 11.29
C ALA A 9 3.12 0.91 11.17
N GLU A 10 4.02 1.56 10.43
CA GLU A 10 3.90 2.98 10.14
C GLU A 10 2.50 3.24 9.59
N PRO A 11 1.79 4.25 10.08
CA PRO A 11 0.45 4.54 9.60
C PRO A 11 0.53 4.76 8.10
N VAL A 12 -0.31 4.03 7.34
CA VAL A 12 -0.39 4.22 5.89
C VAL A 12 -1.05 5.56 5.64
N THR A 13 -0.21 6.57 5.44
CA THR A 13 -0.65 7.91 5.04
C THR A 13 -0.80 7.98 3.51
N PRO A 14 -1.57 8.96 3.00
CA PRO A 14 -1.64 9.26 1.56
C PRO A 14 -0.27 9.37 0.91
N ASP A 15 0.64 10.13 1.53
CA ASP A 15 2.00 10.33 1.05
C ASP A 15 2.82 9.04 1.05
N THR A 16 2.74 8.24 2.11
CA THR A 16 3.45 6.95 2.19
C THR A 16 2.95 5.99 1.10
N LEU A 17 1.64 5.92 0.88
CA LEU A 17 1.03 5.06 -0.14
C LEU A 17 1.47 5.49 -1.55
N LYS A 18 1.42 6.80 -1.83
CA LYS A 18 1.88 7.38 -3.08
C LYS A 18 3.37 7.12 -3.32
N ALA A 19 4.21 7.36 -2.31
CA ALA A 19 5.65 7.13 -2.40
C ALA A 19 5.97 5.67 -2.71
N LYS A 20 5.37 4.72 -1.97
CA LYS A 20 5.56 3.27 -2.22
C LYS A 20 5.10 2.86 -3.61
N ARG A 21 3.92 3.31 -4.05
CA ARG A 21 3.42 3.07 -5.41
C ARG A 21 4.40 3.59 -6.46
N THR A 22 4.88 4.83 -6.31
CA THR A 22 5.85 5.41 -7.25
C THR A 22 7.20 4.69 -7.25
N ALA A 23 7.67 4.20 -6.10
CA ALA A 23 8.92 3.43 -5.99
C ALA A 23 8.84 2.04 -6.68
N LEU A 24 7.62 1.51 -6.83
CA LEU A 24 7.33 0.33 -7.63
C LEU A 24 7.13 0.65 -9.12
N GLY A 25 7.14 1.93 -9.51
CA GLY A 25 6.85 2.37 -10.88
C GLY A 25 5.38 2.21 -11.28
N TRP A 26 4.48 2.06 -10.30
CA TRP A 26 3.07 1.79 -10.55
C TRP A 26 2.26 3.06 -10.77
N SER A 27 1.29 2.99 -11.67
CA SER A 27 0.24 3.99 -11.80
C SER A 27 -0.86 3.75 -10.75
N PRO A 28 -1.75 4.73 -10.48
CA PRO A 28 -2.89 4.52 -9.59
C PRO A 28 -3.79 3.34 -10.02
N ASP A 29 -3.93 3.13 -11.33
CA ASP A 29 -4.65 1.99 -11.91
C ASP A 29 -3.99 0.64 -11.61
N ASP A 30 -2.66 0.54 -11.68
CA ASP A 30 -1.93 -0.68 -11.35
C ASP A 30 -2.16 -1.08 -9.89
N LEU A 31 -2.08 -0.10 -8.98
CA LEU A 31 -2.38 -0.32 -7.57
C LEU A 31 -3.85 -0.72 -7.38
N ALA A 32 -4.78 -0.07 -8.07
CA ALA A 32 -6.19 -0.38 -8.00
C ALA A 32 -6.48 -1.82 -8.44
N LYS A 33 -5.88 -2.26 -9.55
CA LYS A 33 -5.96 -3.64 -10.04
C LYS A 33 -5.36 -4.64 -9.06
N ALA A 34 -4.17 -4.37 -8.53
CA ALA A 34 -3.50 -5.24 -7.56
C ALA A 34 -4.27 -5.37 -6.23
N ALA A 35 -4.97 -4.31 -5.82
CA ALA A 35 -5.76 -4.26 -4.60
C ALA A 35 -7.24 -4.65 -4.79
N GLY A 36 -7.72 -4.77 -6.04
CA GLY A 36 -9.12 -5.07 -6.35
C GLY A 36 -10.08 -3.95 -5.90
N ILE A 37 -9.67 -2.69 -6.04
CA ILE A 37 -10.44 -1.50 -5.65
C ILE A 37 -10.59 -0.55 -6.84
N PRO A 38 -11.54 0.41 -6.80
CA PRO A 38 -11.66 1.42 -7.86
C PRO A 38 -10.45 2.36 -7.90
N GLU A 39 -9.95 2.69 -9.11
CA GLU A 39 -8.86 3.68 -9.30
C GLU A 39 -9.19 5.02 -8.63
N LYS A 40 -10.44 5.47 -8.74
CA LYS A 40 -10.90 6.70 -8.11
C LYS A 40 -10.62 6.70 -6.59
N ALA A 41 -10.80 5.56 -5.93
CA ALA A 41 -10.57 5.45 -4.49
C ALA A 41 -9.08 5.56 -4.12
N VAL A 42 -8.19 5.10 -5.00
CA VAL A 42 -6.73 5.31 -4.85
C VAL A 42 -6.41 6.80 -4.97
N ARG A 43 -6.93 7.47 -6.00
CA ARG A 43 -6.67 8.91 -6.23
C ARG A 43 -7.25 9.80 -5.15
N ASP A 44 -8.47 9.51 -4.69
CA ASP A 44 -9.11 10.20 -3.58
C ASP A 44 -8.25 10.07 -2.31
N PHE A 45 -7.81 8.85 -1.98
CA PHE A 45 -6.95 8.63 -0.82
C PHE A 45 -5.61 9.37 -0.94
N GLU A 46 -4.92 9.28 -2.09
CA GLU A 46 -3.66 9.97 -2.33
C GLU A 46 -3.79 11.50 -2.34
N ALA A 47 -4.97 12.04 -2.63
CA ALA A 47 -5.29 13.45 -2.54
C ALA A 47 -5.67 13.91 -1.11
N GLY A 48 -5.65 13.00 -0.13
CA GLY A 48 -6.04 13.29 1.26
C GLY A 48 -7.54 13.29 1.50
N VAL A 49 -8.35 12.82 0.53
CA VAL A 49 -9.78 12.65 0.71
C VAL A 49 -10.04 11.42 1.56
N SER A 50 -10.95 11.55 2.53
CA SER A 50 -11.36 10.43 3.36
C SER A 50 -12.01 9.32 2.53
N VAL A 51 -11.44 8.13 2.60
CA VAL A 51 -11.98 6.90 2.01
C VAL A 51 -12.23 5.86 3.10
N LYS A 52 -12.92 4.78 2.75
CA LYS A 52 -13.19 3.67 3.68
C LYS A 52 -11.87 3.00 4.11
N LEU A 53 -11.77 2.63 5.39
CA LEU A 53 -10.62 1.90 5.94
C LEU A 53 -10.30 0.60 5.18
N ASP A 54 -11.32 -0.12 4.69
CA ASP A 54 -11.14 -1.34 3.88
C ASP A 54 -10.34 -1.07 2.59
N VAL A 55 -10.56 0.08 1.95
CA VAL A 55 -9.82 0.49 0.75
C VAL A 55 -8.35 0.71 1.07
N ILE A 56 -8.09 1.42 2.17
CA ILE A 56 -6.73 1.72 2.64
C ILE A 56 -5.99 0.42 2.97
N ALA A 57 -6.65 -0.49 3.69
CA ALA A 57 -6.08 -1.79 4.05
C ALA A 57 -5.76 -2.65 2.82
N LYS A 58 -6.64 -2.69 1.82
CA LYS A 58 -6.42 -3.43 0.56
C LYS A 58 -5.27 -2.85 -0.25
N ALA A 59 -5.23 -1.53 -0.41
CA ALA A 59 -4.15 -0.85 -1.13
C ALA A 59 -2.79 -1.03 -0.43
N SER A 60 -2.75 -0.89 0.89
CA SER A 60 -1.56 -1.16 1.70
C SER A 60 -1.08 -2.60 1.57
N SER A 61 -1.99 -3.57 1.66
CA SER A 61 -1.67 -5.00 1.53
C SER A 61 -1.12 -5.34 0.14
N ALA A 62 -1.67 -4.73 -0.92
CA ALA A 62 -1.16 -4.92 -2.28
C ALA A 62 0.28 -4.42 -2.41
N LEU A 63 0.59 -3.21 -1.92
CA LEU A 63 1.95 -2.68 -1.93
C LEU A 63 2.92 -3.55 -1.14
N HIS A 64 2.51 -3.99 0.06
CA HIS A 64 3.36 -4.82 0.91
C HIS A 64 3.70 -6.18 0.26
N ARG A 65 2.73 -6.82 -0.39
CA ARG A 65 2.96 -8.09 -1.11
C ARG A 65 3.98 -7.94 -2.22
N GLU A 66 3.92 -6.85 -2.99
CA GLU A 66 4.87 -6.64 -4.09
C GLU A 66 6.24 -6.17 -3.62
N GLU A 67 6.31 -5.39 -2.55
CA GLU A 67 7.59 -5.09 -1.89
C GLU A 67 8.27 -6.39 -1.42
N LEU A 68 7.51 -7.31 -0.81
CA LEU A 68 8.03 -8.61 -0.40
C LEU A 68 8.42 -9.51 -1.58
N ALA A 69 7.63 -9.49 -2.67
CA ALA A 69 7.94 -10.24 -3.88
C ALA A 69 9.23 -9.73 -4.55
N ARG A 70 9.47 -8.41 -4.54
CA ARG A 70 10.71 -7.81 -5.04
C ARG A 70 11.90 -8.04 -4.11
N ALA A 71 11.67 -8.13 -2.79
CA ALA A 71 12.72 -8.33 -1.80
C ALA A 71 13.20 -9.79 -1.68
N LYS A 72 12.45 -10.77 -2.17
CA LYS A 72 12.91 -12.16 -2.26
C LYS A 72 13.73 -12.35 -3.55
N PRO A 73 15.05 -12.62 -3.47
CA PRO A 73 15.79 -13.03 -4.65
C PRO A 73 15.20 -14.35 -5.17
N LYS A 74 14.97 -14.41 -6.49
CA LYS A 74 14.60 -15.63 -7.21
C LYS A 74 15.69 -16.70 -6.93
N PRO A 75 15.34 -17.95 -6.60
CA PRO A 75 16.33 -19.01 -6.35
C PRO A 75 17.16 -19.32 -7.59
#